data_AF-A0A7S2P141-F1
#
_entry.id   AF-A0A7S2P141-F1
#
_cell.length_a   1.000
_cell.length_b   1.000
_cell.length_c   1.000
_cell.angle_alpha   90.00
_cell.angle_beta   90.00
_cell.angle_gamma   90.00
#
_symmetry.space_group_name_H-M   'P 1'
#
loop_
_entity.id
_entity.type
_entity.pdbx_description
1 polymer ?
#
loop_
_entity_poly.entity_id
_entity_poly.type
_entity_poly.pdbx_seq_one_letter_code
_entity_poly.pdbx_strand_id
1 'polypeptide(L)'
;MEEGGLIQAEGRDDDDDEIFVYIGGDQFVPYDVRRVRIDKSVKIILTRAFYHRLRLIYVEFHDGIERIEERAFYWCILLSRVKLLGVKVIEAGAFCCCWGLTEVEFGVELETIEERAFQDCTSLTSLTMPSVKL
;
A
#
# COMPACT_ATOMS: atom_id res chain seq x y z
N MET A 1 1.62 31.22 45.04
CA MET A 1 0.48 31.33 44.12
C MET A 1 1.07 31.68 42.77
N GLU A 2 1.15 30.81 41.77
CA GLU A 2 0.76 29.42 41.60
C GLU A 2 1.64 28.90 40.45
N GLU A 3 1.96 27.61 40.51
CA GLU A 3 2.66 26.90 39.45
C GLU A 3 1.84 26.90 38.17
N GLY A 4 2.52 26.88 37.03
CA GLY A 4 1.90 26.75 35.73
C GLY A 4 2.88 26.23 34.68
N GLY A 5 3.72 25.28 35.06
CA GLY A 5 4.43 24.44 34.09
C GLY A 5 3.43 23.46 33.50
N LEU A 6 3.06 23.63 32.25
CA LEU A 6 2.42 22.59 31.46
C LEU A 6 3.04 22.57 30.06
N ILE A 7 3.94 21.60 29.90
CA ILE A 7 4.17 20.78 28.71
C ILE A 7 3.87 21.46 27.37
N GLN A 8 4.93 21.94 26.71
CA GLN A 8 4.95 21.84 25.26
C GLN A 8 4.75 20.36 24.94
N ALA A 9 3.59 20.03 24.35
CA ALA A 9 3.48 18.77 23.65
C ALA A 9 4.50 18.86 22.52
N GLU A 10 5.70 18.33 22.75
CA GLU A 10 6.61 17.98 21.68
C GLU A 10 5.75 17.14 20.73
N GLY A 11 5.56 17.66 19.51
CA GLY A 11 5.04 16.86 18.44
C GLY A 11 5.88 15.59 18.44
N ARG A 12 5.25 14.42 18.51
CA ARG A 12 5.96 13.21 18.14
C ARG A 12 6.37 13.45 16.69
N ASP A 13 7.65 13.70 16.48
CA ASP A 13 8.24 13.78 15.17
C ASP A 13 7.88 12.48 14.45
N ASP A 14 6.87 12.56 13.58
CA ASP A 14 6.37 11.48 12.73
C ASP A 14 7.40 11.09 11.64
N ASP A 15 8.61 11.65 11.70
CA ASP A 15 9.68 11.54 10.70
C ASP A 15 10.59 10.32 10.90
N ASP A 16 10.43 9.53 11.97
CA ASP A 16 11.32 8.40 12.30
C ASP A 16 10.63 7.02 12.24
N ASP A 17 9.50 6.89 11.52
CA ASP A 17 8.95 5.56 11.25
C ASP A 17 9.94 4.75 10.39
N GLU A 18 10.58 3.75 11.01
CA GLU A 18 11.43 2.79 10.31
C GLU A 18 10.69 2.16 9.12
N ILE A 19 11.35 2.15 7.95
CA ILE A 19 10.81 1.49 6.76
C ILE A 19 10.99 -0.02 6.92
N PHE A 20 9.88 -0.73 7.06
CA PHE A 20 9.90 -2.19 7.04
C PHE A 20 10.19 -2.70 5.63
N VAL A 21 11.20 -3.56 5.49
CA VAL A 21 11.54 -4.19 4.21
C VAL A 21 10.78 -5.52 4.09
N TYR A 22 9.84 -5.59 3.15
CA TYR A 22 9.13 -6.82 2.82
C TYR A 22 9.90 -7.63 1.78
N ILE A 23 10.37 -8.82 2.16
CA ILE A 23 11.19 -9.71 1.33
C ILE A 23 10.41 -10.86 0.68
N GLY A 24 9.08 -10.85 0.78
CA GLY A 24 8.21 -11.87 0.18
C GLY A 24 7.92 -13.06 1.10
N GLY A 25 7.22 -14.06 0.54
CA GLY A 25 6.82 -15.26 1.28
C GLY A 25 5.87 -14.94 2.44
N ASP A 26 5.99 -15.71 3.52
CA ASP A 26 5.18 -15.56 4.73
C ASP A 26 5.83 -14.63 5.76
N GLN A 27 6.64 -13.66 5.32
CA GLN A 27 7.31 -12.74 6.25
C GLN A 27 6.26 -12.05 7.11
N PHE A 28 6.44 -12.15 8.43
CA PHE A 28 5.60 -11.46 9.38
C PHE A 28 5.71 -9.94 9.19
N VAL A 29 4.61 -9.31 8.80
CA VAL A 29 4.51 -7.84 8.68
C VAL A 29 3.91 -7.28 9.98
N PRO A 30 4.60 -6.38 10.69
CA PRO A 30 4.13 -5.80 11.95
C PRO A 30 2.75 -5.15 11.85
N TYR A 31 1.93 -5.31 12.88
CA TYR A 31 0.55 -4.81 12.86
C TYR A 31 0.47 -3.28 12.75
N ASP A 32 1.45 -2.60 13.31
CA ASP A 32 1.58 -1.16 13.37
C ASP A 32 2.44 -0.55 12.26
N VAL A 33 2.87 -1.36 11.27
CA VAL A 33 3.68 -0.88 10.15
C VAL A 33 3.02 0.32 9.46
N ARG A 34 3.80 1.39 9.28
CA ARG A 34 3.36 2.62 8.60
C ARG A 34 3.94 2.77 7.20
N ARG A 35 5.18 2.31 7.01
CA ARG A 35 5.94 2.43 5.76
C ARG A 35 6.57 1.09 5.40
N VAL A 36 6.34 0.64 4.17
CA VAL A 36 6.91 -0.60 3.64
C VAL A 36 7.74 -0.29 2.41
N ARG A 37 8.88 -0.96 2.26
CA ARG A 37 9.56 -1.13 0.98
C ARG A 37 9.46 -2.57 0.54
N ILE A 38 9.01 -2.80 -0.68
CA ILE A 38 9.05 -4.14 -1.28
C ILE A 38 10.47 -4.38 -1.79
N ASP A 39 11.13 -5.43 -1.31
CA ASP A 39 12.48 -5.78 -1.76
C ASP A 39 12.49 -6.14 -3.24
N LYS A 40 13.56 -5.76 -3.96
CA LYS A 40 13.66 -5.93 -5.43
C LYS A 40 13.56 -7.38 -5.90
N SER A 41 13.80 -8.35 -5.02
CA SER A 41 13.65 -9.77 -5.34
C SER A 41 12.19 -10.23 -5.38
N VAL A 42 11.26 -9.47 -4.81
CA VAL A 42 9.84 -9.86 -4.72
C VAL A 42 9.17 -9.70 -6.08
N LYS A 43 8.73 -10.82 -6.65
CA LYS A 43 7.97 -10.86 -7.90
C LYS A 43 6.46 -10.89 -7.69
N ILE A 44 6.01 -11.44 -6.57
CA ILE A 44 4.60 -11.64 -6.24
C ILE A 44 4.37 -11.16 -4.81
N ILE A 45 3.40 -10.28 -4.62
CA ILE A 45 2.88 -9.98 -3.28
C ILE A 45 1.78 -10.99 -2.99
N LEU A 46 2.09 -11.94 -2.09
CA LEU A 46 1.25 -13.09 -1.80
C LEU A 46 -0.07 -12.71 -1.14
N THR A 47 -0.99 -13.67 -1.22
CA THR A 47 -2.31 -13.65 -0.60
C THR A 47 -2.21 -13.15 0.85
N ARG A 48 -2.94 -12.09 1.16
CA ARG A 48 -3.02 -11.48 2.51
C ARG A 48 -1.70 -10.96 3.12
N ALA A 49 -0.63 -10.75 2.34
CA ALA A 49 0.66 -10.28 2.85
C ALA A 49 0.59 -9.02 3.76
N PHE A 50 -0.29 -8.08 3.43
CA PHE A 50 -0.55 -6.85 4.19
C PHE A 50 -2.00 -6.77 4.71
N TYR A 51 -2.68 -7.92 4.86
CA TYR A 51 -4.07 -7.97 5.31
C TYR A 51 -4.25 -7.23 6.63
N HIS A 52 -5.20 -6.30 6.67
CA HIS A 52 -5.55 -5.50 7.85
C HIS A 52 -4.41 -4.63 8.40
N ARG A 53 -3.43 -4.21 7.57
CA ARG A 53 -2.44 -3.19 7.97
C ARG A 53 -3.06 -1.79 8.05
N LEU A 54 -3.88 -1.60 9.07
CA LEU A 54 -4.66 -0.37 9.32
C LEU A 54 -3.81 0.89 9.50
N ARG A 55 -2.52 0.73 9.86
CA ARG A 55 -1.57 1.85 10.00
C ARG A 55 -0.70 2.07 8.77
N LEU A 56 -0.76 1.20 7.75
CA LEU A 56 0.06 1.29 6.55
C LEU A 56 -0.38 2.49 5.72
N ILE A 57 0.50 3.47 5.58
CA ILE A 57 0.25 4.72 4.86
C ILE A 57 0.95 4.70 3.49
N TYR A 58 2.12 4.07 3.42
CA TYR A 58 3.01 4.15 2.27
C TYR A 58 3.69 2.82 1.95
N VAL A 59 3.75 2.48 0.66
CA VAL A 59 4.45 1.32 0.12
C VAL A 59 5.34 1.77 -1.04
N GLU A 60 6.65 1.54 -0.92
CA GLU A 60 7.62 1.66 -2.01
C GLU A 60 7.57 0.39 -2.86
N PHE A 61 6.76 0.42 -3.92
CA PHE A 61 6.75 -0.60 -4.96
C PHE A 61 7.97 -0.43 -5.88
N HIS A 62 8.44 -1.52 -6.49
CA HIS A 62 9.38 -1.50 -7.60
C HIS A 62 8.75 -2.16 -8.84
N ASP A 63 9.26 -1.83 -10.02
CA ASP A 63 8.70 -2.26 -11.32
C ASP A 63 8.91 -3.76 -11.62
N GLY A 64 9.53 -4.50 -10.69
CA GLY A 64 9.76 -5.93 -10.81
C GLY A 64 8.61 -6.80 -10.30
N ILE A 65 7.59 -6.20 -9.68
CA ILE A 65 6.43 -6.90 -9.12
C ILE A 65 5.46 -7.20 -10.25
N GLU A 66 5.20 -8.48 -10.49
CA GLU A 66 4.41 -8.97 -11.63
C GLU A 66 2.95 -9.27 -11.24
N ARG A 67 2.70 -9.61 -9.96
CA ARG A 67 1.37 -9.98 -9.47
C ARG A 67 1.13 -9.54 -8.04
N ILE A 68 -0.11 -9.13 -7.78
CA ILE A 68 -0.64 -8.89 -6.43
C ILE A 68 -1.81 -9.83 -6.22
N GLU A 69 -1.66 -10.75 -5.29
CA GLU A 69 -2.61 -11.84 -5.07
C GLU A 69 -3.82 -11.42 -4.20
N GLU A 70 -4.76 -12.36 -4.07
CA GLU A 70 -6.03 -12.20 -3.36
C GLU A 70 -5.85 -11.49 -2.01
N ARG A 71 -6.60 -10.39 -1.83
CA ARG A 71 -6.66 -9.64 -0.57
C ARG A 71 -5.31 -9.18 0.01
N ALA A 72 -4.25 -9.07 -0.81
CA ALA A 72 -2.91 -8.69 -0.35
C ALA A 72 -2.89 -7.43 0.53
N PHE A 73 -3.64 -6.39 0.17
CA PHE A 73 -3.79 -5.11 0.89
C PHE A 73 -5.24 -4.89 1.39
N TYR A 74 -6.01 -5.95 1.61
CA TYR A 74 -7.38 -5.85 2.10
C TYR A 74 -7.42 -5.11 3.44
N TRP A 75 -8.27 -4.08 3.55
CA TRP A 75 -8.38 -3.19 4.73
C TRP A 75 -7.10 -2.43 5.09
N CYS A 76 -6.25 -2.07 4.12
CA CYS A 76 -5.22 -1.05 4.33
C CYS A 76 -5.83 0.36 4.29
N ILE A 77 -6.65 0.69 5.30
CA ILE A 77 -7.54 1.86 5.30
C ILE A 77 -6.83 3.22 5.19
N LEU A 78 -5.53 3.30 5.51
CA LEU A 78 -4.73 4.54 5.43
C LEU A 78 -3.80 4.59 4.20
N LEU A 79 -3.74 3.51 3.40
CA LEU A 79 -2.86 3.46 2.23
C LEU A 79 -3.31 4.49 1.20
N SER A 80 -2.46 5.47 0.91
CA SER A 80 -2.89 6.70 0.22
C SER A 80 -2.73 6.67 -1.30
N ARG A 81 -1.64 6.08 -1.80
CA ARG A 81 -1.29 6.02 -3.22
C ARG A 81 -0.55 4.73 -3.53
N VAL A 82 -0.77 4.16 -4.71
CA VAL A 82 -0.04 2.97 -5.18
C VAL A 82 0.44 3.16 -6.62
N LYS A 83 1.69 2.78 -6.87
CA LYS A 83 2.33 2.82 -8.19
C LYS A 83 2.63 1.38 -8.61
N LEU A 84 1.89 0.88 -9.59
CA LEU A 84 1.85 -0.52 -10.02
C LEU A 84 2.41 -0.64 -11.46
N LEU A 85 3.63 -0.15 -11.67
CA LEU A 85 4.20 0.03 -13.01
C LEU A 85 4.64 -1.27 -13.70
N GLY A 86 4.95 -2.32 -12.94
CA GLY A 86 5.31 -3.65 -13.47
C GLY A 86 4.22 -4.71 -13.35
N VAL A 87 3.09 -4.38 -12.71
CA VAL A 87 2.09 -5.37 -12.30
C VAL A 87 1.22 -5.77 -13.49
N LYS A 88 1.14 -7.08 -13.76
CA LYS A 88 0.31 -7.67 -14.81
C LYS A 88 -1.07 -8.06 -14.31
N VAL A 89 -1.12 -8.63 -13.11
CA VAL A 89 -2.35 -9.21 -12.54
C VAL A 89 -2.58 -8.67 -11.13
N ILE A 90 -3.78 -8.15 -10.92
CA ILE A 90 -4.31 -7.75 -9.61
C ILE A 90 -5.50 -8.65 -9.31
N GLU A 91 -5.33 -9.57 -8.38
CA GLU A 91 -6.34 -10.59 -8.06
C GLU A 91 -7.48 -10.06 -7.16
N ALA A 92 -8.47 -10.92 -6.95
CA ALA A 92 -9.71 -10.56 -6.28
C ALA A 92 -9.50 -9.87 -4.91
N GLY A 93 -10.13 -8.70 -4.76
CA GLY A 93 -10.10 -7.94 -3.51
C GLY A 93 -8.72 -7.44 -3.05
N ALA A 94 -7.69 -7.45 -3.91
CA ALA A 94 -6.31 -7.09 -3.55
C ALA A 94 -6.18 -5.78 -2.77
N PHE A 95 -6.94 -4.74 -3.13
CA PHE A 95 -6.99 -3.43 -2.47
C PHE A 95 -8.41 -3.10 -1.93
N CYS A 96 -9.24 -4.10 -1.67
CA CYS A 96 -10.61 -3.84 -1.21
C CYS A 96 -10.61 -3.20 0.20
N CYS A 97 -11.49 -2.22 0.39
CA CYS A 97 -11.62 -1.39 1.59
C CYS A 97 -10.37 -0.52 1.91
N CYS A 98 -9.54 -0.18 0.93
CA CYS A 98 -8.48 0.82 1.09
C CYS A 98 -9.09 2.24 1.05
N TRP A 99 -9.76 2.65 2.14
CA TRP A 99 -10.52 3.92 2.19
C TRP A 99 -9.68 5.16 1.94
N GLY A 100 -8.43 5.18 2.38
CA GLY A 100 -7.49 6.28 2.17
C GLY A 100 -6.90 6.34 0.76
N LEU A 101 -7.14 5.34 -0.09
CA LEU A 101 -6.52 5.26 -1.41
C LEU A 101 -7.13 6.30 -2.33
N THR A 102 -6.33 7.27 -2.74
CA THR A 102 -6.74 8.41 -3.57
C THR A 102 -6.29 8.29 -5.03
N GLU A 103 -5.16 7.60 -5.25
CA GLU A 103 -4.52 7.48 -6.56
C GLU A 103 -3.94 6.10 -6.79
N VAL A 104 -4.19 5.56 -7.98
CA VAL A 104 -3.53 4.36 -8.51
C VAL A 104 -2.91 4.69 -9.86
N GLU A 105 -1.64 4.36 -10.03
CA GLU A 105 -0.91 4.48 -11.29
C GLU A 105 -0.58 3.09 -11.83
N PHE A 106 -1.03 2.77 -13.04
CA PHE A 106 -0.78 1.49 -13.69
C PHE A 106 0.27 1.61 -14.80
N GLY A 107 1.09 0.58 -14.94
CA GLY A 107 2.03 0.46 -16.06
C GLY A 107 1.45 -0.22 -17.29
N VAL A 108 2.22 -0.20 -18.39
CA VAL A 108 1.85 -0.77 -19.70
C VAL A 108 1.65 -2.29 -19.67
N GLU A 109 2.20 -2.96 -18.66
CA GLU A 109 2.14 -4.41 -18.50
C GLU A 109 0.83 -4.91 -17.87
N LEU A 110 -0.06 -4.01 -17.43
CA LEU A 110 -1.31 -4.40 -16.78
C LEU A 110 -2.23 -5.16 -17.76
N GLU A 111 -2.56 -6.40 -17.42
CA GLU A 111 -3.40 -7.30 -18.22
C GLU A 111 -4.76 -7.57 -17.55
N THR A 112 -4.78 -7.78 -16.23
CA THR A 112 -5.99 -8.23 -15.50
C THR A 112 -6.17 -7.51 -14.16
N ILE A 113 -7.40 -7.04 -13.93
CA ILE A 113 -7.92 -6.62 -12.63
C ILE A 113 -9.15 -7.47 -12.33
N GLU A 114 -9.09 -8.29 -11.28
CA GLU A 114 -10.17 -9.20 -10.92
C GLU A 114 -11.28 -8.55 -10.08
N GLU A 115 -12.31 -9.35 -9.78
CA GLU A 115 -13.50 -8.91 -9.05
C GLU A 115 -13.13 -8.21 -7.74
N ARG A 116 -13.73 -7.04 -7.51
CA ARG A 116 -13.61 -6.26 -6.26
C ARG A 116 -12.18 -5.85 -5.90
N ALA A 117 -11.20 -5.92 -6.82
CA ALA A 117 -9.81 -5.54 -6.54
C ALA A 117 -9.69 -4.17 -5.85
N PHE A 118 -10.53 -3.19 -6.23
CA PHE A 118 -10.61 -1.86 -5.62
C PHE A 118 -12.01 -1.56 -5.03
N GLN A 119 -12.77 -2.58 -4.63
CA GLN A 119 -14.09 -2.38 -4.03
C GLN A 119 -13.97 -1.56 -2.73
N ASP A 120 -14.90 -0.62 -2.54
CA ASP A 120 -14.95 0.27 -1.37
C ASP A 120 -13.70 1.14 -1.19
N CYS A 121 -12.89 1.38 -2.23
CA CYS A 121 -11.88 2.45 -2.23
C CYS A 121 -12.57 3.82 -2.37
N THR A 122 -13.29 4.27 -1.36
CA THR A 122 -14.22 5.41 -1.43
C THR A 122 -13.57 6.77 -1.71
N SER A 123 -12.27 6.93 -1.43
CA SER A 123 -11.53 8.16 -1.73
C SER A 123 -10.78 8.13 -3.06
N LEU A 124 -10.88 7.03 -3.83
CA LEU A 124 -10.18 6.86 -5.09
C LEU A 124 -10.76 7.80 -6.13
N THR A 125 -10.00 8.83 -6.50
CA THR A 125 -10.42 9.89 -7.42
C THR A 125 -9.55 9.95 -8.67
N SER A 126 -8.36 9.34 -8.64
CA SER A 126 -7.42 9.30 -9.76
C SER A 126 -7.01 7.87 -10.10
N LEU A 127 -7.22 7.50 -11.36
CA LEU A 127 -6.73 6.26 -11.96
C LEU A 127 -5.92 6.63 -13.20
N THR A 128 -4.60 6.50 -13.11
CA THR A 128 -3.70 6.77 -14.23
C THR A 128 -3.45 5.49 -15.00
N MET A 129 -4.00 5.42 -16.21
CA MET A 129 -3.74 4.34 -17.16
C MET A 129 -2.43 4.61 -17.91
N PRO A 130 -1.70 3.55 -18.32
CA PRO A 130 -0.50 3.71 -19.11
C PRO A 130 -0.80 4.38 -20.46
N SER A 131 0.06 5.30 -20.86
CA SER A 131 0.04 5.87 -22.22
C SER A 131 0.73 4.90 -23.17
N VAL A 132 -0.02 4.30 -24.09
CA VAL A 132 0.56 3.57 -25.21
C VAL A 132 1.25 4.56 -26.14
N LYS A 133 2.54 4.36 -26.44
CA LYS A 133 3.21 5.07 -27.54
C LYS A 133 2.79 4.38 -28.84
N LEU A 134 2.03 5.08 -29.67
CA LEU A 134 1.72 4.70 -31.05
C LEU A 134 2.95 4.87 -31.95
#